data_AF-A0A3B5M6C8-F1
#
_entry.id   AF-A0A3B5M6C8-F1
#
_cell.length_a   1.000
_cell.length_b   1.000
_cell.length_c   1.000
_cell.angle_alpha   90.00
_cell.angle_beta   90.00
_cell.angle_gamma   90.00
#
_symmetry.space_group_name_H-M   'P 1'
#
loop_
_entity.id
_entity.type
_entity.pdbx_description
1 polymer ?
#
loop_
_entity_poly.entity_id
_entity_poly.type
_entity_poly.pdbx_seq_one_letter_code
_entity_poly.pdbx_strand_id
1 'polypeptide(L)'
;IEVESCCFNRTFSALTVDDVYEIAKLVGAEVEKLIDGYGKESVEGLVPKIVKVLELLEIFVSGNQSLSLREEELLKTFEQIQLQQKRRWGKDGEEGYEKNEIRLQARLQLLQDDRKELKNRLEGTYAQEDRTQRQEREVMLKLKGVVDKQRDELRAKVQEIATVSKEVEALQEQLDRFMKMNEELRHKQNVLQTQLKSMVERKADVETDLKEKNKEIERLHRQLNTANGNTQLNKPTVEQNDFDQPCFTKKEVRDILFERNELKTNLFLVQEELNYYQREILNEERCPGFLLEAVRSAIKERRKLIKAKMLGIPLSKTSSLNGQTEVDHSEVDGPNKPAESRIRHL
;
A
#
# COMPACT_ATOMS: atom_id res chain seq x y z
N ILE A 1 -40.82 -108.10 82.76
CA ILE A 1 -39.78 -107.73 81.77
C ILE A 1 -40.48 -107.78 80.42
N GLU A 2 -41.21 -106.71 80.09
CA GLU A 2 -40.68 -105.57 79.32
C GLU A 2 -40.35 -105.97 77.89
N VAL A 3 -41.29 -105.69 76.98
CA VAL A 3 -41.02 -104.90 75.77
C VAL A 3 -42.29 -104.10 75.52
N GLU A 4 -42.46 -102.97 76.22
CA GLU A 4 -43.42 -101.95 75.79
C GLU A 4 -42.88 -101.41 74.47
N SER A 5 -43.48 -101.84 73.37
CA SER A 5 -42.89 -101.62 72.05
C SER A 5 -42.92 -100.14 71.70
N CYS A 6 -41.73 -99.58 71.50
CA CYS A 6 -41.46 -98.16 71.24
C CYS A 6 -42.16 -97.62 69.97
N CYS A 7 -42.69 -98.49 69.11
CA CYS A 7 -43.37 -98.10 67.86
C CYS A 7 -44.62 -97.24 68.09
N PHE A 8 -45.34 -97.39 69.20
CA PHE A 8 -46.50 -96.54 69.52
C PHE A 8 -46.13 -95.15 70.08
N ASN A 9 -44.87 -94.93 70.47
CA ASN A 9 -44.39 -93.64 70.98
C ASN A 9 -43.75 -92.76 69.91
N ARG A 10 -43.64 -93.24 68.67
CA ARG A 10 -43.08 -92.46 67.55
C ARG A 10 -44.12 -91.51 66.99
N THR A 11 -43.68 -90.28 66.68
CA THR A 11 -44.52 -89.31 65.99
C THR A 11 -44.76 -89.76 64.55
N PHE A 12 -45.91 -89.36 64.00
CA PHE A 12 -46.33 -89.69 62.63
C PHE A 12 -45.27 -89.41 61.55
N SER A 13 -44.42 -88.40 61.76
CA SER A 13 -43.35 -88.02 60.83
C SER A 13 -42.12 -88.94 60.88
N ALA A 14 -41.95 -89.73 61.95
CA ALA A 14 -40.78 -90.58 62.17
C ALA A 14 -41.10 -92.08 62.10
N LEU A 15 -42.35 -92.43 61.78
CA LEU A 15 -42.80 -93.81 61.64
C LEU A 15 -42.22 -94.40 60.34
N THR A 16 -41.63 -95.59 60.41
CA THR A 16 -41.09 -96.31 59.24
C THR A 16 -41.98 -97.49 58.86
N VAL A 17 -41.80 -98.01 57.65
CA VAL A 17 -42.52 -99.20 57.17
C VAL A 17 -42.30 -100.38 58.13
N ASP A 18 -41.06 -100.54 58.64
CA ASP A 18 -40.72 -101.53 59.66
C ASP A 18 -41.53 -101.36 60.96
N ASP A 19 -41.79 -100.12 61.37
CA ASP A 19 -42.62 -99.86 62.56
C ASP A 19 -44.07 -100.29 62.34
N VAL A 20 -44.61 -100.16 61.13
CA VAL A 20 -45.96 -100.65 60.78
C VAL A 20 -46.03 -102.17 60.91
N TYR A 21 -44.99 -102.88 60.45
CA TYR A 21 -44.89 -104.33 60.60
C TYR A 21 -44.78 -104.78 62.07
N GLU A 22 -44.03 -104.06 62.90
CA GLU A 22 -43.98 -104.33 64.34
C GLU A 22 -45.31 -104.03 65.05
N ILE A 23 -46.01 -102.95 64.68
CA ILE A 23 -47.37 -102.67 65.16
C ILE A 23 -48.32 -103.81 64.75
N ALA A 24 -48.26 -104.27 63.50
CA ALA A 24 -49.08 -105.37 63.00
C ALA A 24 -48.86 -106.66 63.81
N LYS A 25 -47.62 -106.97 64.16
CA LYS A 25 -47.25 -108.12 64.98
C LYS A 25 -47.82 -108.05 66.39
N LEU A 26 -47.74 -106.88 67.04
CA LEU A 26 -48.28 -106.68 68.39
C LEU A 26 -49.80 -106.73 68.40
N VAL A 27 -50.45 -106.06 67.44
CA VAL A 27 -51.90 -106.11 67.28
C VAL A 27 -52.34 -107.54 66.97
N GLY A 28 -51.59 -108.26 66.13
CA GLY A 28 -51.81 -109.68 65.86
C GLY A 28 -51.75 -110.55 67.11
N ALA A 29 -50.76 -110.35 67.97
CA ALA A 29 -50.61 -111.10 69.23
C ALA A 29 -51.76 -110.82 70.22
N GLU A 30 -52.27 -109.59 70.30
CA GLU A 30 -53.44 -109.26 71.13
C GLU A 30 -54.75 -109.81 70.55
N VAL A 31 -54.90 -109.78 69.21
CA VAL A 31 -56.02 -110.42 68.51
C VAL A 31 -56.00 -111.93 68.73
N GLU A 32 -54.83 -112.58 68.74
CA GLU A 32 -54.66 -114.01 69.04
C GLU A 32 -55.13 -114.36 70.46
N LYS A 33 -54.74 -113.55 71.47
CA LYS A 33 -55.28 -113.70 72.85
C LYS A 33 -56.80 -113.56 72.92
N LEU A 34 -57.39 -112.67 72.12
CA LEU A 34 -58.85 -112.49 72.02
C LEU A 34 -59.53 -113.71 71.38
N ILE A 35 -58.92 -114.32 70.36
CA ILE A 35 -59.41 -115.57 69.73
C ILE A 35 -59.40 -116.71 70.75
N ASP A 36 -58.28 -116.86 71.48
CA ASP A 36 -58.11 -117.94 72.47
C ASP A 36 -59.10 -117.82 73.64
N GLY A 37 -59.43 -116.59 74.07
CA GLY A 37 -60.34 -116.34 75.20
C GLY A 37 -61.83 -116.38 74.86
N TYR A 38 -62.24 -115.85 73.70
CA TYR A 38 -63.65 -115.58 73.37
C TYR A 38 -64.14 -116.28 72.09
N GLY A 39 -63.31 -117.12 71.48
CA GLY A 39 -63.61 -117.83 70.24
C GLY A 39 -63.47 -116.98 68.98
N LYS A 40 -63.23 -117.64 67.84
CA LYS A 40 -62.93 -117.01 66.55
C LYS A 40 -64.02 -116.05 66.04
N GLU A 41 -65.30 -116.37 66.28
CA GLU A 41 -66.44 -115.57 65.80
C GLU A 41 -66.42 -114.13 66.35
N SER A 42 -65.81 -113.92 67.53
CA SER A 42 -65.76 -112.61 68.20
C SER A 42 -64.87 -111.58 67.50
N VAL A 43 -63.88 -112.02 66.70
CA VAL A 43 -62.93 -111.11 66.00
C VAL A 43 -63.01 -111.20 64.47
N GLU A 44 -63.82 -112.09 63.92
CA GLU A 44 -63.89 -112.36 62.47
C GLU A 44 -64.19 -111.10 61.63
N GLY A 45 -65.03 -110.20 62.12
CA GLY A 45 -65.32 -108.92 61.47
C GLY A 45 -64.31 -107.79 61.76
N LEU A 46 -63.46 -107.94 62.78
CA LEU A 46 -62.51 -106.92 63.23
C LEU A 46 -61.16 -107.04 62.52
N VAL A 47 -60.65 -108.26 62.34
CA VAL A 47 -59.34 -108.53 61.71
C VAL A 47 -59.20 -107.88 60.33
N PRO A 48 -60.18 -107.98 59.40
CA PRO A 48 -60.07 -107.34 58.10
C PRO A 48 -59.98 -105.81 58.18
N LYS A 49 -60.65 -105.20 59.18
CA LYS A 49 -60.58 -103.74 59.40
C LYS A 49 -59.22 -103.31 59.94
N ILE A 50 -58.65 -104.10 60.86
CA ILE A 50 -57.29 -103.87 61.39
C ILE A 50 -56.26 -103.98 60.26
N VAL A 51 -56.32 -105.05 59.46
CA VAL A 51 -55.43 -105.22 58.31
C VAL A 51 -55.57 -104.02 57.37
N LYS A 52 -56.80 -103.55 57.12
CA LYS A 52 -57.00 -102.39 56.25
C LYS A 52 -56.37 -101.10 56.80
N VAL A 53 -56.43 -100.88 58.11
CA VAL A 53 -55.78 -99.73 58.75
C VAL A 53 -54.25 -99.84 58.65
N LEU A 54 -53.70 -101.04 58.84
CA LEU A 54 -52.26 -101.29 58.72
C LEU A 54 -51.76 -101.09 57.28
N GLU A 55 -52.50 -101.55 56.27
CA GLU A 55 -52.20 -101.28 54.86
C GLU A 55 -52.19 -99.77 54.55
N LEU A 56 -53.19 -99.03 55.05
CA LEU A 56 -53.26 -97.58 54.86
C LEU A 56 -52.10 -96.87 55.54
N LEU A 57 -51.68 -97.35 56.71
CA LEU A 57 -50.52 -96.85 57.44
C LEU A 57 -49.22 -97.13 56.67
N GLU A 58 -49.05 -98.32 56.10
CA GLU A 58 -47.88 -98.69 55.30
C GLU A 58 -47.74 -97.82 54.03
N ILE A 59 -48.84 -97.63 53.30
CA ILE A 59 -48.89 -96.75 52.12
C ILE A 59 -48.54 -95.32 52.53
N PHE A 60 -49.12 -94.83 53.62
CA PHE A 60 -48.87 -93.49 54.13
C PHE A 60 -47.38 -93.30 54.46
N VAL A 61 -46.79 -94.23 55.19
CA VAL A 61 -45.39 -94.14 55.64
C VAL A 61 -44.42 -94.23 54.46
N SER A 62 -44.66 -95.14 53.52
CA SER A 62 -43.86 -95.27 52.29
C SER A 62 -43.90 -93.99 51.45
N GLY A 63 -45.09 -93.39 51.32
CA GLY A 63 -45.27 -92.10 50.66
C GLY A 63 -44.47 -90.99 51.33
N ASN A 64 -44.53 -90.89 52.66
CA ASN A 64 -43.81 -89.87 53.43
C ASN A 64 -42.28 -90.00 53.31
N GLN A 65 -41.75 -91.23 53.32
CA GLN A 65 -40.31 -91.48 53.09
C GLN A 65 -39.86 -91.03 51.69
N SER A 66 -40.65 -91.31 50.66
CA SER A 66 -40.35 -90.87 49.29
C SER A 66 -40.36 -89.34 49.14
N LEU A 67 -41.28 -88.66 49.85
CA LEU A 67 -41.35 -87.19 49.86
C LEU A 67 -40.15 -86.60 50.60
N SER A 68 -39.74 -87.17 51.73
CA SER A 68 -38.56 -86.73 52.48
C SER A 68 -37.27 -86.87 51.65
N LEU A 69 -37.11 -87.96 50.89
CA LEU A 69 -35.96 -88.13 50.00
C LEU A 69 -35.95 -87.09 48.88
N ARG A 70 -37.12 -86.83 48.27
CA ARG A 70 -37.26 -85.82 47.23
C ARG A 70 -36.97 -84.42 47.76
N GLU A 71 -37.44 -84.11 48.97
CA GLU A 71 -37.14 -82.85 49.65
C GLU A 71 -35.62 -82.69 49.89
N GLU A 72 -34.94 -83.75 50.34
CA GLU A 72 -33.49 -83.74 50.54
C GLU A 72 -32.72 -83.52 49.22
N GLU A 73 -33.15 -84.15 48.12
CA GLU A 73 -32.58 -83.93 46.79
C GLU A 73 -32.77 -82.48 46.30
N LEU A 74 -33.96 -81.92 46.50
CA LEU A 74 -34.25 -80.51 46.19
C LEU A 74 -33.38 -79.55 46.99
N LEU A 75 -33.16 -79.82 48.28
CA LEU A 75 -32.26 -79.01 49.12
C LEU A 75 -30.81 -79.08 48.63
N LYS A 76 -30.32 -80.27 48.27
CA LYS A 76 -28.96 -80.46 47.71
C LYS A 76 -28.79 -79.70 46.39
N THR A 77 -29.75 -79.80 45.48
CA THR A 77 -29.69 -79.08 44.19
C THR A 77 -29.75 -77.57 44.38
N PHE A 78 -30.57 -77.08 45.32
CA PHE A 78 -30.64 -75.67 45.66
C PHE A 78 -29.29 -75.15 46.20
N GLU A 79 -28.68 -75.87 47.14
CA GLU A 79 -27.38 -75.52 47.70
C GLU A 79 -26.28 -75.49 46.62
N GLN A 80 -26.30 -76.46 45.70
CA GLN A 80 -25.36 -76.51 44.57
C GLN A 80 -25.51 -75.32 43.62
N ILE A 81 -26.75 -74.91 43.30
CA ILE A 81 -27.03 -73.73 42.47
C ILE A 81 -26.55 -72.45 43.17
N GLN A 82 -26.78 -72.33 44.47
CA GLN A 82 -26.33 -71.18 45.26
C GLN A 82 -24.79 -71.05 45.26
N LEU A 83 -24.07 -72.15 45.47
CA LEU A 83 -22.61 -72.18 45.39
C LEU A 83 -22.10 -71.81 44.00
N GLN A 84 -22.76 -72.29 42.94
CA GLN A 84 -22.40 -71.97 41.56
C GLN A 84 -22.62 -70.47 41.24
N GLN A 85 -23.72 -69.87 41.70
CA GLN A 85 -23.95 -68.43 41.56
C GLN A 85 -22.90 -67.62 42.33
N LYS A 86 -22.62 -68.00 43.58
CA LYS A 86 -21.61 -67.32 44.41
C LYS A 86 -20.21 -67.37 43.79
N ARG A 87 -19.81 -68.49 43.18
CA ARG A 87 -18.54 -68.57 42.43
C ARG A 87 -18.52 -67.75 41.15
N ARG A 88 -19.66 -67.64 40.44
CA ARG A 88 -19.77 -66.78 39.25
C ARG A 88 -19.75 -65.29 39.60
N TRP A 89 -20.39 -64.90 40.71
CA TRP A 89 -20.54 -63.49 41.07
C TRP A 89 -19.30 -62.92 41.76
N GLY A 90 -18.59 -63.73 42.55
CA GLY A 90 -17.50 -63.24 43.39
C GLY A 90 -16.12 -63.06 42.73
N LYS A 91 -15.93 -63.41 41.45
CA LYS A 91 -14.61 -63.29 40.79
C LYS A 91 -14.59 -62.61 39.42
N ASP A 92 -15.60 -62.84 38.57
CA ASP A 92 -15.56 -62.30 37.19
C ASP A 92 -16.47 -61.07 36.98
N GLY A 93 -17.45 -60.85 37.86
CA GLY A 93 -18.38 -59.72 37.77
C GLY A 93 -17.75 -58.40 38.20
N GLU A 94 -17.31 -58.30 39.46
CA GLU A 94 -16.81 -57.06 40.05
C GLU A 94 -15.54 -56.51 39.35
N GLU A 95 -14.57 -57.38 39.02
CA GLU A 95 -13.37 -56.93 38.30
C GLU A 95 -13.66 -56.39 36.90
N GLY A 96 -14.67 -56.94 36.21
CA GLY A 96 -15.06 -56.50 34.87
C GLY A 96 -15.77 -55.14 34.89
N TYR A 97 -16.64 -54.92 35.89
CA TYR A 97 -17.28 -53.62 36.09
C TYR A 97 -16.28 -52.56 36.50
N GLU A 98 -15.38 -52.86 37.45
CA GLU A 98 -14.33 -51.93 37.90
C GLU A 98 -13.40 -51.54 36.74
N LYS A 99 -12.92 -52.51 35.95
CA LYS A 99 -12.07 -52.23 34.77
C LYS A 99 -12.78 -51.41 33.71
N ASN A 100 -14.09 -51.59 33.54
CA ASN A 100 -14.89 -50.80 32.59
C ASN A 100 -15.16 -49.39 33.11
N GLU A 101 -15.42 -49.24 34.41
CA GLU A 101 -15.59 -47.95 35.07
C GLU A 101 -14.30 -47.12 34.98
N ILE A 102 -13.16 -47.69 35.35
CA ILE A 102 -11.85 -47.04 35.21
C ILE A 102 -11.58 -46.62 33.76
N ARG A 103 -11.91 -47.49 32.78
CA ARG A 103 -11.72 -47.18 31.36
C ARG A 103 -12.62 -46.03 30.89
N LEU A 104 -13.86 -46.00 31.36
CA LEU A 104 -14.81 -44.94 31.03
C LEU A 104 -14.40 -43.62 31.70
N GLN A 105 -13.95 -43.66 32.95
CA GLN A 105 -13.38 -42.51 33.66
C GLN A 105 -12.15 -41.98 32.93
N ALA A 106 -11.22 -42.84 32.51
CA ALA A 106 -10.06 -42.45 31.71
C ALA A 106 -10.47 -41.82 30.37
N ARG A 107 -11.51 -42.34 29.72
CA ARG A 107 -12.04 -41.77 28.47
C ARG A 107 -12.69 -40.41 28.69
N LEU A 108 -13.44 -40.23 29.77
CA LEU A 108 -14.04 -38.95 30.14
C LEU A 108 -12.96 -37.91 30.48
N GLN A 109 -11.91 -38.31 31.20
CA GLN A 109 -10.78 -37.45 31.51
C GLN A 109 -10.09 -36.98 30.22
N LEU A 110 -9.78 -37.91 29.30
CA LEU A 110 -9.19 -37.57 28.00
C LEU A 110 -10.07 -36.59 27.21
N LEU A 111 -11.38 -36.82 27.15
CA LEU A 111 -12.30 -35.91 26.46
C LEU A 111 -12.41 -34.53 27.14
N GLN A 112 -12.29 -34.48 28.47
CA GLN A 112 -12.25 -33.21 29.21
C GLN A 112 -10.95 -32.44 28.91
N ASP A 113 -9.82 -33.14 28.84
CA ASP A 113 -8.52 -32.57 28.50
C ASP A 113 -8.51 -32.07 27.04
N ASP A 114 -9.02 -32.87 26.09
CA ASP A 114 -9.19 -32.49 24.69
C ASP A 114 -10.09 -31.25 24.55
N ARG A 115 -11.21 -31.20 25.28
CA ARG A 115 -12.13 -30.05 25.28
C ARG A 115 -11.43 -28.79 25.83
N LYS A 116 -10.63 -28.95 26.88
CA LYS A 116 -9.86 -27.84 27.48
C LYS A 116 -8.80 -27.34 26.51
N GLU A 117 -8.09 -28.25 25.83
CA GLU A 117 -7.11 -27.89 24.82
C GLU A 117 -7.76 -27.19 23.62
N LEU A 118 -8.86 -27.71 23.09
CA LEU A 118 -9.61 -27.09 22.00
C LEU A 118 -10.12 -25.69 22.39
N LYS A 119 -10.60 -25.53 23.63
CA LYS A 119 -11.02 -24.22 24.15
C LYS A 119 -9.84 -23.24 24.20
N ASN A 120 -8.69 -23.66 24.73
CA ASN A 120 -7.49 -22.83 24.78
C ASN A 120 -7.00 -22.46 23.37
N ARG A 121 -7.04 -23.41 22.42
CA ARG A 121 -6.69 -23.15 21.02
C ARG A 121 -7.63 -22.13 20.38
N LEU A 122 -8.93 -22.26 20.62
CA LEU A 122 -9.93 -21.31 20.11
C LEU A 122 -9.74 -19.92 20.70
N GLU A 123 -9.52 -19.81 22.02
CA GLU A 123 -9.19 -18.54 22.69
C GLU A 123 -7.90 -17.92 22.13
N GLY A 124 -6.89 -18.74 21.86
CA GLY A 124 -5.65 -18.32 21.20
C GLY A 124 -5.88 -17.79 19.78
N THR A 125 -6.71 -18.46 18.99
CA THR A 125 -7.09 -18.01 17.64
C THR A 125 -7.82 -16.67 17.70
N TYR A 126 -8.81 -16.51 18.58
CA TYR A 126 -9.50 -15.22 18.76
C TYR A 126 -8.56 -14.09 19.17
N ALA A 127 -7.65 -14.33 20.11
CA ALA A 127 -6.65 -13.34 20.51
C ALA A 127 -5.71 -12.96 19.36
N GLN A 128 -5.34 -13.93 18.51
CA GLN A 128 -4.51 -13.69 17.34
C GLN A 128 -5.25 -12.89 16.27
N GLU A 129 -6.50 -13.24 15.95
CA GLU A 129 -7.36 -12.50 15.01
C GLU A 129 -7.60 -11.07 15.48
N ASP A 130 -7.83 -10.86 16.77
CA ASP A 130 -8.04 -9.53 17.34
C ASP A 130 -6.74 -8.69 17.32
N ARG A 131 -5.57 -9.32 17.40
CA ARG A 131 -4.27 -8.65 17.16
C ARG A 131 -4.10 -8.27 15.69
N THR A 132 -4.40 -9.17 14.75
CA THR A 132 -4.28 -8.87 13.31
C THR A 132 -5.26 -7.78 12.88
N GLN A 133 -6.50 -7.81 13.35
CA GLN A 133 -7.49 -6.75 13.09
C GLN A 133 -7.03 -5.39 13.62
N ARG A 134 -6.37 -5.33 14.78
CA ARG A 134 -5.79 -4.07 15.29
C ARG A 134 -4.68 -3.55 14.38
N GLN A 135 -3.79 -4.44 13.92
CA GLN A 135 -2.72 -4.08 12.98
C GLN A 135 -3.31 -3.56 11.65
N GLU A 136 -4.33 -4.23 11.12
CA GLU A 136 -5.04 -3.80 9.91
C GLU A 136 -5.70 -2.42 10.08
N ARG A 137 -6.35 -2.17 11.23
CA ARG A 137 -6.93 -0.85 11.55
C ARG A 137 -5.84 0.22 11.66
N GLU A 138 -4.71 -0.08 12.26
CA GLU A 138 -3.58 0.86 12.34
C GLU A 138 -3.02 1.21 10.96
N VAL A 139 -2.84 0.20 10.11
CA VAL A 139 -2.41 0.39 8.71
C VAL A 139 -3.44 1.21 7.94
N MET A 140 -4.74 0.92 8.12
CA MET A 140 -5.81 1.68 7.49
C MET A 140 -5.83 3.14 7.93
N LEU A 141 -5.61 3.43 9.22
CA LEU A 141 -5.51 4.81 9.72
C LEU A 141 -4.30 5.54 9.13
N LYS A 142 -3.15 4.87 9.01
CA LYS A 142 -1.95 5.42 8.35
C LYS A 142 -2.22 5.71 6.87
N LEU A 143 -2.82 4.77 6.15
CA LEU A 143 -3.19 4.95 4.74
C LEU A 143 -4.21 6.08 4.56
N LYS A 144 -5.23 6.16 5.42
CA LYS A 144 -6.18 7.27 5.43
C LYS A 144 -5.47 8.60 5.62
N GLY A 145 -4.54 8.68 6.58
CA GLY A 145 -3.74 9.88 6.80
C GLY A 145 -2.91 10.30 5.58
N VAL A 146 -2.30 9.35 4.86
CA VAL A 146 -1.57 9.64 3.62
C VAL A 146 -2.51 10.10 2.50
N VAL A 147 -3.65 9.41 2.32
CA VAL A 147 -4.65 9.76 1.31
C VAL A 147 -5.23 11.15 1.56
N ASP A 148 -5.53 11.50 2.81
CA ASP A 148 -6.07 12.81 3.16
C ASP A 148 -5.02 13.92 2.92
N LYS A 149 -3.73 13.68 3.25
CA LYS A 149 -2.63 14.59 2.89
C LYS A 149 -2.50 14.77 1.37
N GLN A 150 -2.54 13.69 0.61
CA GLN A 150 -2.47 13.74 -0.85
C GLN A 150 -3.66 14.51 -1.45
N ARG A 151 -4.86 14.38 -0.88
CA ARG A 151 -6.03 15.17 -1.29
C ARG A 151 -5.83 16.65 -1.00
N ASP A 152 -5.27 17.00 0.15
CA ASP A 152 -4.97 18.39 0.50
C ASP A 152 -3.89 18.99 -0.41
N GLU A 153 -2.84 18.23 -0.70
CA GLU A 153 -1.80 18.62 -1.67
C GLU A 153 -2.38 18.82 -3.07
N LEU A 154 -3.23 17.91 -3.55
CA LEU A 154 -3.92 18.05 -4.83
C LEU A 154 -4.80 19.31 -4.85
N ARG A 155 -5.54 19.58 -3.77
CA ARG A 155 -6.36 20.80 -3.66
C ARG A 155 -5.51 22.07 -3.70
N ALA A 156 -4.39 22.09 -2.99
CA ALA A 156 -3.45 23.22 -3.01
C ALA A 156 -2.86 23.42 -4.42
N LYS A 157 -2.46 22.34 -5.10
CA LYS A 157 -1.95 22.39 -6.48
C LYS A 157 -2.99 22.86 -7.48
N VAL A 158 -4.26 22.46 -7.33
CA VAL A 158 -5.35 22.97 -8.18
C VAL A 158 -5.54 24.48 -7.97
N GLN A 159 -5.43 24.98 -6.73
CA GLN A 159 -5.50 26.42 -6.46
C GLN A 159 -4.31 27.18 -7.06
N GLU A 160 -3.10 26.64 -6.94
CA GLU A 160 -1.88 27.22 -7.54
C GLU A 160 -1.99 27.27 -9.07
N ILE A 161 -2.48 26.20 -9.71
CA ILE A 161 -2.75 26.20 -11.15
C ILE A 161 -3.76 27.28 -11.50
N ALA A 162 -4.85 27.40 -10.74
CA ALA A 162 -5.88 28.41 -11.00
C ALA A 162 -5.36 29.85 -10.85
N THR A 163 -4.44 30.11 -9.91
CA THR A 163 -3.81 31.43 -9.79
C THR A 163 -2.88 31.72 -10.97
N VAL A 164 -2.03 30.76 -11.35
CA VAL A 164 -1.12 30.90 -12.49
C VAL A 164 -1.90 31.06 -13.80
N SER A 165 -3.00 30.33 -13.99
CA SER A 165 -3.87 30.50 -15.16
C SER A 165 -4.43 31.92 -15.28
N LYS A 166 -4.85 32.52 -14.16
CA LYS A 166 -5.30 33.93 -14.15
C LYS A 166 -4.19 34.92 -14.50
N GLU A 167 -2.97 34.66 -14.03
CA GLU A 167 -1.81 35.48 -14.39
C GLU A 167 -1.49 35.37 -15.88
N VAL A 168 -1.56 34.16 -16.44
CA VAL A 168 -1.39 33.93 -17.88
C VAL A 168 -2.47 34.66 -18.69
N GLU A 169 -3.74 34.58 -18.28
CA GLU A 169 -4.84 35.32 -18.91
C GLU A 169 -4.59 36.84 -18.88
N ALA A 170 -4.18 37.38 -17.72
CA ALA A 170 -3.87 38.81 -17.58
C ALA A 170 -2.69 39.26 -18.47
N LEU A 171 -1.64 38.44 -18.57
CA LEU A 171 -0.50 38.70 -19.47
C LEU A 171 -0.90 38.61 -20.94
N GLN A 172 -1.76 37.66 -21.31
CA GLN A 172 -2.30 37.55 -22.66
C GLN A 172 -3.09 38.80 -23.04
N GLU A 173 -3.93 39.33 -22.15
CA GLU A 173 -4.63 40.60 -22.40
C GLU A 173 -3.67 41.79 -22.55
N GLN A 174 -2.59 41.84 -21.77
CA GLN A 174 -1.57 42.87 -21.92
C GLN A 174 -0.87 42.78 -23.29
N LEU A 175 -0.53 41.58 -23.73
CA LEU A 175 0.05 41.34 -25.05
C LEU A 175 -0.90 41.80 -26.16
N ASP A 176 -2.19 41.45 -26.08
CA ASP A 176 -3.18 41.88 -27.07
C ASP A 176 -3.34 43.40 -27.12
N ARG A 177 -3.29 44.09 -25.97
CA ARG A 177 -3.26 45.56 -25.91
C ARG A 177 -2.01 46.13 -26.59
N PHE A 178 -0.84 45.55 -26.36
CA PHE A 178 0.41 45.96 -27.02
C PHE A 178 0.39 45.72 -28.53
N MET A 179 -0.17 44.60 -28.98
CA MET A 179 -0.30 44.28 -30.40
C MET A 179 -1.16 45.32 -31.12
N LYS A 180 -2.31 45.70 -30.55
CA LYS A 180 -3.16 46.78 -31.08
C LYS A 180 -2.43 48.12 -31.16
N MET A 181 -1.70 48.49 -30.10
CA MET A 181 -0.89 49.72 -30.08
C MET A 181 0.21 49.69 -31.17
N ASN A 182 0.85 48.54 -31.39
CA ASN A 182 1.87 48.38 -32.41
C ASN A 182 1.28 48.52 -33.82
N GLU A 183 0.12 47.92 -34.07
CA GLU A 183 -0.62 48.11 -35.33
C GLU A 183 -0.97 49.58 -35.57
N GLU A 184 -1.45 50.30 -34.55
CA GLU A 184 -1.72 51.73 -34.64
C GLU A 184 -0.45 52.55 -34.94
N LEU A 185 0.68 52.23 -34.31
CA LEU A 185 1.96 52.90 -34.56
C LEU A 185 2.46 52.63 -35.98
N ARG A 186 2.38 51.39 -36.47
CA ARG A 186 2.70 51.05 -37.87
C ARG A 186 1.80 51.80 -38.85
N HIS A 187 0.50 51.90 -38.55
CA HIS A 187 -0.43 52.68 -39.36
C HIS A 187 -0.04 54.16 -39.40
N LYS A 188 0.24 54.77 -38.23
CA LYS A 188 0.72 56.16 -38.14
C LYS A 188 2.03 56.36 -38.90
N GLN A 189 2.98 55.44 -38.78
CA GLN A 189 4.24 55.47 -39.54
C GLN A 189 3.99 55.44 -41.05
N ASN A 190 3.09 54.58 -41.53
CA ASN A 190 2.75 54.48 -42.96
C ASN A 190 2.08 55.76 -43.49
N VAL A 191 1.21 56.38 -42.69
CA VAL A 191 0.58 57.67 -43.02
C VAL A 191 1.65 58.76 -43.12
N LEU A 192 2.53 58.89 -42.12
CA LEU A 192 3.60 59.88 -42.13
C LEU A 192 4.60 59.64 -43.28
N GLN A 193 4.93 58.39 -43.58
CA GLN A 193 5.80 58.05 -44.70
C GLN A 193 5.17 58.44 -46.04
N THR A 194 3.86 58.23 -46.21
CA THR A 194 3.13 58.65 -47.41
C THR A 194 3.10 60.18 -47.53
N GLN A 195 2.85 60.89 -46.43
CA GLN A 195 2.89 62.35 -46.40
C GLN A 195 4.28 62.89 -46.75
N LEU A 196 5.34 62.29 -46.20
CA LEU A 196 6.73 62.66 -46.48
C LEU A 196 7.07 62.48 -47.97
N LYS A 197 6.70 61.34 -48.56
CA LYS A 197 6.90 61.08 -50.00
C LYS A 197 6.21 62.15 -50.85
N SER A 198 4.94 62.44 -50.55
CA SER A 198 4.17 63.45 -51.27
C SER A 198 4.73 64.88 -51.09
N MET A 199 5.31 65.20 -49.94
CA MET A 199 6.00 66.49 -49.73
C MET A 199 7.32 66.57 -50.49
N VAL A 200 8.06 65.47 -50.59
CA VAL A 200 9.30 65.38 -51.37
C VAL A 200 9.00 65.53 -52.87
N GLU A 201 7.95 64.89 -53.38
CA GLU A 201 7.48 65.04 -54.76
C GLU A 201 7.12 66.51 -55.06
N ARG A 202 6.26 67.13 -54.25
CA ARG A 202 5.92 68.56 -54.43
C ARG A 202 7.14 69.48 -54.36
N LYS A 203 8.10 69.20 -53.46
CA LYS A 203 9.34 69.97 -53.38
C LYS A 203 10.18 69.82 -54.65
N ALA A 204 10.26 68.61 -55.20
CA ALA A 204 10.96 68.35 -56.46
C ALA A 204 10.31 69.14 -57.61
N ASP A 205 8.98 69.15 -57.69
CA ASP A 205 8.23 69.93 -58.70
C ASP A 205 8.55 71.43 -58.61
N VAL A 206 8.50 71.99 -57.39
CA VAL A 206 8.84 73.41 -57.16
C VAL A 206 10.31 73.71 -57.48
N GLU A 207 11.23 72.81 -57.15
CA GLU A 207 12.64 72.96 -57.53
C GLU A 207 12.85 72.91 -59.04
N THR A 208 12.07 72.10 -59.77
CA THR A 208 12.12 72.07 -61.24
C THR A 208 11.60 73.36 -61.86
N ASP A 209 10.47 73.88 -61.36
CA ASP A 209 9.91 75.16 -61.80
C ASP A 209 10.89 76.32 -61.55
N LEU A 210 11.50 76.36 -60.36
CA LEU A 210 12.50 77.37 -60.01
C LEU A 210 13.71 77.30 -60.95
N LYS A 211 14.21 76.10 -61.26
CA LYS A 211 15.30 75.91 -62.23
C LYS A 211 14.91 76.39 -63.63
N GLU A 212 13.68 76.16 -64.07
CA GLU A 212 13.20 76.67 -65.36
C GLU A 212 13.14 78.20 -65.38
N LYS A 213 12.58 78.82 -64.33
CA LYS A 213 12.55 80.29 -64.20
C LYS A 213 13.95 80.88 -64.15
N ASN A 214 14.90 80.26 -63.44
CA ASN A 214 16.30 80.70 -63.45
C ASN A 214 16.93 80.63 -64.85
N LYS A 215 16.68 79.56 -65.61
CA LYS A 215 17.16 79.47 -67.01
C LYS A 215 16.56 80.55 -67.90
N GLU A 216 15.29 80.91 -67.67
CA GLU A 216 14.64 82.02 -68.37
C GLU A 216 15.27 83.37 -68.00
N ILE A 217 15.51 83.61 -66.71
CA ILE A 217 16.23 84.81 -66.23
C ILE A 217 17.62 84.88 -66.87
N GLU A 218 18.38 83.78 -66.92
CA GLU A 218 19.69 83.73 -67.59
C GLU A 218 19.59 84.00 -69.09
N ARG A 219 18.54 83.54 -69.76
CA ARG A 219 18.28 83.83 -71.17
C ARG A 219 18.01 85.32 -71.37
N LEU A 220 17.15 85.91 -70.55
CA LEU A 220 16.84 87.35 -70.56
C LEU A 220 18.07 88.20 -70.23
N HIS A 221 18.89 87.81 -69.24
CA HIS A 221 20.17 88.47 -68.94
C HIS A 221 21.15 88.41 -70.11
N ARG A 222 21.27 87.26 -70.80
CA ARG A 222 22.10 87.16 -72.01
C ARG A 222 21.61 88.10 -73.10
N GLN A 223 20.30 88.16 -73.33
CA GLN A 223 19.69 89.09 -74.30
C GLN A 223 19.92 90.56 -73.91
N LEU A 224 19.76 90.90 -72.63
CA LEU A 224 20.03 92.24 -72.10
C LEU A 224 21.51 92.61 -72.28
N ASN A 225 22.45 91.71 -71.97
CA ASN A 225 23.89 91.94 -72.15
C ASN A 225 24.26 92.11 -73.62
N THR A 226 23.62 91.36 -74.54
CA THR A 226 23.79 91.59 -75.99
C THR A 226 23.18 92.91 -76.45
N ALA A 227 22.11 93.38 -75.82
CA ALA A 227 21.46 94.66 -76.13
C ALA A 227 22.16 95.88 -75.49
N ASN A 228 22.85 95.71 -74.35
CA ASN A 228 23.57 96.77 -73.62
C ASN A 228 25.00 97.04 -74.11
N GLY A 229 25.55 96.26 -75.05
CA GLY A 229 26.76 96.61 -75.81
C GLY A 229 28.06 95.87 -75.45
N ASN A 230 28.91 95.73 -76.48
CA ASN A 230 30.34 95.38 -76.46
C ASN A 230 31.07 95.69 -75.13
N THR A 231 31.59 94.68 -74.42
CA THR A 231 32.97 94.72 -73.85
C THR A 231 33.46 93.35 -73.38
N GLN A 232 34.57 92.91 -73.99
CA GLN A 232 35.73 92.17 -73.46
C GLN A 232 35.57 90.88 -72.61
N LEU A 233 35.97 89.78 -73.26
CA LEU A 233 37.09 88.89 -72.89
C LEU A 233 37.80 89.21 -71.57
N ASN A 234 37.95 88.22 -70.68
CA ASN A 234 39.19 87.93 -69.93
C ASN A 234 39.07 86.60 -69.13
N LYS A 235 39.88 85.60 -69.51
CA LYS A 235 40.64 84.74 -68.56
C LYS A 235 41.85 85.58 -68.12
N PRO A 236 42.47 85.42 -66.93
CA PRO A 236 43.02 84.16 -66.39
C PRO A 236 42.79 84.06 -64.85
N THR A 237 43.32 83.13 -64.02
CA THR A 237 44.73 82.84 -63.74
C THR A 237 44.84 81.88 -62.53
N VAL A 238 45.97 81.17 -62.47
CA VAL A 238 46.70 80.62 -61.30
C VAL A 238 46.17 79.35 -60.61
N GLU A 239 46.83 78.25 -60.97
CA GLU A 239 47.13 77.13 -60.08
C GLU A 239 48.14 77.59 -59.02
N GLN A 240 47.80 77.41 -57.74
CA GLN A 240 48.74 77.51 -56.63
C GLN A 240 48.64 76.22 -55.82
N ASN A 241 49.75 75.50 -55.72
CA ASN A 241 49.92 74.25 -54.98
C ASN A 241 49.37 74.36 -53.55
N ASP A 242 48.31 73.61 -53.28
CA ASP A 242 47.79 73.36 -51.93
C ASP A 242 48.43 72.08 -51.39
N PHE A 243 49.35 72.22 -50.42
CA PHE A 243 49.76 71.11 -49.56
C PHE A 243 48.64 70.65 -48.60
N ASP A 244 47.44 71.26 -48.71
CA ASP A 244 46.20 70.91 -48.02
C ASP A 244 45.16 70.23 -48.94
N GLN A 245 45.59 69.65 -50.07
CA GLN A 245 44.68 68.88 -50.91
C GLN A 245 44.13 67.68 -50.11
N PRO A 246 42.81 67.60 -49.86
CA PRO A 246 42.24 66.51 -49.08
C PRO A 246 42.55 65.18 -49.80
N CYS A 247 43.26 64.28 -49.11
CA CYS A 247 43.61 62.94 -49.63
C CYS A 247 42.38 62.11 -50.03
N PHE A 248 41.19 62.56 -49.63
CA PHE A 248 39.91 61.99 -49.95
C PHE A 248 39.02 63.04 -50.59
N THR A 249 38.38 62.67 -51.68
CA THR A 249 37.29 63.45 -52.26
C THR A 249 36.15 63.61 -51.25
N LYS A 250 35.40 64.71 -51.34
CA LYS A 250 34.21 64.95 -50.50
C LYS A 250 33.19 63.79 -50.55
N LYS A 251 33.20 63.02 -51.65
CA LYS A 251 32.39 61.80 -51.79
C LYS A 251 32.93 60.68 -50.90
N GLU A 252 34.22 60.36 -51.00
CA GLU A 252 34.87 59.35 -50.16
C GLU A 252 34.74 59.65 -48.67
N VAL A 253 34.85 60.92 -48.25
CA VAL A 253 34.63 61.28 -46.83
C VAL A 253 33.20 60.99 -46.38
N ARG A 254 32.19 61.22 -47.23
CA ARG A 254 30.81 60.87 -46.91
C ARG A 254 30.61 59.36 -46.84
N ASP A 255 31.21 58.63 -47.78
CA ASP A 255 31.11 57.18 -47.85
C ASP A 255 31.79 56.55 -46.60
N ILE A 256 32.97 57.03 -46.21
CA ILE A 256 33.67 56.63 -44.97
C ILE A 256 32.84 56.94 -43.72
N LEU A 257 32.20 58.11 -43.65
CA LEU A 257 31.35 58.46 -42.51
C LEU A 257 30.10 57.58 -42.45
N PHE A 258 29.54 57.21 -43.60
CA PHE A 258 28.41 56.30 -43.69
C PHE A 258 28.80 54.90 -43.22
N GLU A 259 29.88 54.34 -43.76
CA GLU A 259 30.43 53.05 -43.35
C GLU A 259 30.78 53.03 -41.85
N ARG A 260 31.40 54.11 -41.34
CA ARG A 260 31.69 54.25 -39.89
C ARG A 260 30.41 54.21 -39.04
N ASN A 261 29.35 54.90 -39.47
CA ASN A 261 28.09 54.93 -38.73
C ASN A 261 27.38 53.57 -38.78
N GLU A 262 27.44 52.88 -39.91
CA GLU A 262 26.93 51.52 -40.07
C GLU A 262 27.69 50.54 -39.18
N LEU A 263 29.03 50.58 -39.22
CA LEU A 263 29.88 49.78 -38.35
C LEU A 263 29.65 50.08 -36.87
N LYS A 264 29.41 51.35 -36.50
CA LYS A 264 29.07 51.72 -35.12
C LYS A 264 27.74 51.10 -34.67
N THR A 265 26.75 51.07 -35.56
CA THR A 265 25.45 50.45 -35.29
C THR A 265 25.60 48.94 -35.15
N ASN A 266 26.34 48.30 -36.06
CA ASN A 266 26.60 46.86 -36.01
C ASN A 266 27.41 46.46 -34.77
N LEU A 267 28.42 47.27 -34.39
CA LEU A 267 29.19 47.07 -33.17
C LEU A 267 28.30 47.16 -31.92
N PHE A 268 27.36 48.10 -31.89
CA PHE A 268 26.41 48.22 -30.79
C PHE A 268 25.52 46.98 -30.67
N LEU A 269 24.95 46.49 -31.78
CA LEU A 269 24.12 45.28 -31.81
C LEU A 269 24.90 44.04 -31.34
N VAL A 270 26.11 43.85 -31.87
CA VAL A 270 26.97 42.72 -31.45
C VAL A 270 27.35 42.82 -29.97
N GLN A 271 27.59 44.04 -29.46
CA GLN A 271 27.88 44.24 -28.04
C GLN A 271 26.68 43.90 -27.15
N GLU A 272 25.47 44.20 -27.59
CA GLU A 272 24.22 43.84 -26.90
C GLU A 272 24.00 42.32 -26.90
N GLU A 273 24.16 41.66 -28.05
CA GLU A 273 24.09 40.19 -28.16
C GLU A 273 25.13 39.51 -27.25
N LEU A 274 26.38 39.99 -27.23
CA LEU A 274 27.41 39.47 -26.35
C LEU A 274 27.03 39.63 -24.87
N ASN A 275 26.46 40.76 -24.50
CA ASN A 275 26.00 41.02 -23.13
C ASN A 275 24.82 40.08 -22.77
N TYR A 276 23.89 39.85 -23.69
CA TYR A 276 22.83 38.86 -23.53
C TYR A 276 23.39 37.45 -23.30
N TYR A 277 24.34 37.00 -24.13
CA TYR A 277 24.95 35.67 -23.94
C TYR A 277 25.70 35.54 -22.61
N GLN A 278 26.39 36.61 -22.18
CA GLN A 278 27.05 36.65 -20.88
C GLN A 278 26.05 36.59 -19.72
N ARG A 279 24.92 37.29 -19.82
CA ARG A 279 23.90 37.39 -18.77
C ARG A 279 22.83 36.30 -18.79
N GLU A 280 22.63 35.56 -19.87
CA GLU A 280 21.49 34.64 -19.98
C GLU A 280 21.93 33.20 -20.23
N ILE A 281 23.02 33.00 -20.99
CA ILE A 281 23.52 31.67 -21.38
C ILE A 281 24.68 31.23 -20.48
N LEU A 282 25.56 32.17 -20.09
CA LEU A 282 26.75 31.89 -19.28
C LEU A 282 26.58 32.20 -17.79
N ASN A 283 25.34 32.35 -17.30
CA ASN A 283 25.10 32.47 -15.87
C ASN A 283 25.39 31.16 -15.13
N GLU A 284 26.08 31.27 -14.00
CA GLU A 284 26.51 30.14 -13.17
C GLU A 284 25.35 29.29 -12.63
N GLU A 285 24.14 29.86 -12.54
CA GLU A 285 22.94 29.15 -12.09
C GLU A 285 22.34 28.19 -13.14
N ARG A 286 22.57 28.44 -14.44
CA ARG A 286 21.91 27.70 -15.54
C ARG A 286 22.84 26.74 -16.28
N CYS A 287 24.16 26.94 -16.19
CA CYS A 287 25.13 26.20 -16.96
C CYS A 287 26.23 25.63 -16.05
N PRO A 288 26.47 24.29 -16.04
CA PRO A 288 27.47 23.66 -15.18
C PRO A 288 28.87 24.29 -15.31
N GLY A 289 29.52 24.58 -14.18
CA GLY A 289 30.79 25.33 -14.12
C GLY A 289 31.94 24.78 -14.99
N PHE A 290 32.02 23.46 -15.20
CA PHE A 290 33.04 22.86 -16.05
C PHE A 290 32.87 23.23 -17.54
N LEU A 291 31.64 23.45 -18.01
CA LEU A 291 31.36 23.91 -19.37
C LEU A 291 31.72 25.39 -19.53
N LEU A 292 31.41 26.21 -18.52
CA LEU A 292 31.82 27.61 -18.48
C LEU A 292 33.34 27.75 -18.60
N GLU A 293 34.10 26.92 -17.87
CA GLU A 293 35.55 26.97 -17.89
C GLU A 293 36.14 26.53 -19.24
N ALA A 294 35.57 25.49 -19.85
CA ALA A 294 35.92 25.07 -21.21
C ALA A 294 35.63 26.18 -22.24
N VAL A 295 34.48 26.85 -22.13
CA VAL A 295 34.10 27.96 -23.01
C VAL A 295 35.00 29.17 -22.80
N ARG A 296 35.31 29.56 -21.55
CA ARG A 296 36.24 30.65 -21.23
C ARG A 296 37.64 30.37 -21.80
N SER A 297 38.13 29.14 -21.66
CA SER A 297 39.40 28.71 -22.24
C SER A 297 39.41 28.78 -23.76
N ALA A 298 38.35 28.30 -24.43
CA ALA A 298 38.19 28.39 -25.88
C ALA A 298 38.12 29.86 -26.37
N ILE A 299 37.41 30.73 -25.66
CA ILE A 299 37.34 32.17 -25.95
C ILE A 299 38.72 32.81 -25.82
N LYS A 300 39.49 32.45 -24.78
CA LYS A 300 40.85 32.97 -24.56
C LYS A 300 41.79 32.59 -25.71
N GLU A 301 41.73 31.34 -26.18
CA GLU A 301 42.50 30.89 -27.35
C GLU A 301 42.05 31.58 -28.64
N ARG A 302 40.74 31.76 -28.84
CA ARG A 302 40.22 32.49 -30.00
C ARG A 302 40.62 33.96 -30.00
N ARG A 303 40.62 34.62 -28.84
CA ARG A 303 41.11 36.00 -28.67
C ARG A 303 42.59 36.11 -29.00
N LYS A 304 43.43 35.17 -28.54
CA LYS A 304 44.85 35.11 -28.91
C LYS A 304 45.02 34.98 -30.43
N LEU A 305 44.25 34.09 -31.07
CA LEU A 305 44.28 33.89 -32.52
C LEU A 305 43.87 35.16 -33.28
N ILE A 306 42.79 35.81 -32.86
CA ILE A 306 42.32 37.07 -33.47
C ILE A 306 43.37 38.16 -33.28
N LYS A 307 43.94 38.32 -32.07
CA LYS A 307 44.99 39.30 -31.79
C LYS A 307 46.23 39.07 -32.67
N ALA A 308 46.66 37.82 -32.83
CA ALA A 308 47.76 37.46 -33.71
C ALA A 308 47.48 37.81 -35.18
N LYS A 309 46.25 37.55 -35.67
CA LYS A 309 45.82 37.92 -37.03
C LYS A 309 45.76 39.43 -37.23
N MET A 310 45.21 40.18 -36.26
CA MET A 310 45.12 41.64 -36.30
C MET A 310 46.49 42.32 -36.30
N LEU A 311 47.47 41.73 -35.60
CA LEU A 311 48.84 42.26 -35.50
C LEU A 311 49.78 41.70 -36.57
N GLY A 312 49.34 40.76 -37.41
CA GLY A 312 50.15 40.15 -38.47
C GLY A 312 51.30 39.26 -37.97
N ILE A 313 51.22 38.68 -36.76
CA ILE A 313 52.30 37.90 -36.14
C ILE A 313 52.00 36.39 -36.24
N PRO A 314 52.98 35.53 -36.63
CA PRO A 314 52.78 34.08 -36.69
C PRO A 314 52.55 33.45 -35.30
N LEU A 315 51.62 32.50 -35.23
CA LEU A 315 51.02 31.94 -34.01
C LEU A 315 52.05 31.39 -33.00
N SER A 316 53.20 30.92 -33.48
CA SER A 316 54.27 30.29 -32.68
C SER A 316 54.98 31.20 -31.66
N LYS A 317 54.86 32.54 -31.78
CA LYS A 317 55.58 33.49 -30.90
C LYS A 317 54.71 34.09 -29.78
N THR A 318 53.44 33.70 -29.67
CA THR A 318 52.47 34.34 -28.76
C THR A 318 52.41 33.71 -27.37
N SER A 319 53.02 32.55 -27.17
CA SER A 319 53.02 31.81 -25.89
C SER A 319 53.92 32.40 -24.81
N SER A 320 54.87 33.29 -25.14
CA SER A 320 55.89 33.78 -24.20
C SER A 320 55.70 35.21 -23.67
N LEU A 321 54.59 35.90 -23.97
CA LEU A 321 54.48 37.36 -23.71
C LEU A 321 53.35 37.81 -22.76
N ASN A 322 52.62 36.90 -22.12
CA ASN A 322 51.50 37.27 -21.24
C ASN A 322 51.56 36.58 -19.86
N GLY A 323 52.72 36.62 -19.22
CA GLY A 323 52.77 36.62 -17.75
C GLY A 323 52.61 38.05 -17.26
N GLN A 324 51.74 38.28 -16.28
CA GLN A 324 51.52 39.55 -15.58
C GLN A 324 50.65 40.60 -16.29
N THR A 325 49.34 40.35 -16.38
CA THR A 325 48.28 41.29 -15.96
C THR A 325 46.93 40.64 -16.26
N GLU A 326 46.28 40.09 -15.24
CA GLU A 326 44.83 40.23 -15.03
C GLU A 326 44.49 39.64 -13.66
N VAL A 327 43.96 40.53 -12.82
CA VAL A 327 43.63 40.32 -11.42
C VAL A 327 42.38 39.46 -11.35
N ASP A 328 42.51 38.36 -10.62
CA ASP A 328 41.45 37.45 -10.19
C ASP A 328 40.48 38.21 -9.27
N HIS A 329 39.25 38.41 -9.71
CA HIS A 329 38.14 38.84 -8.85
C HIS A 329 37.10 37.73 -8.83
N SER A 330 37.43 36.71 -8.05
CA SER A 330 36.51 35.69 -7.58
C SER A 330 36.28 35.95 -6.08
N GLU A 331 35.43 36.91 -5.73
CA GLU A 331 34.95 37.07 -4.35
C GLU A 331 33.42 37.00 -4.32
N VAL A 332 32.96 35.92 -3.71
CA VAL A 332 31.58 35.63 -3.32
C VAL A 332 31.25 36.51 -2.11
N ASP A 333 30.18 37.31 -2.16
CA ASP A 333 29.43 37.64 -0.95
C ASP A 333 27.95 37.96 -1.21
N GLY A 334 27.10 37.50 -0.29
CA GLY A 334 25.64 37.53 -0.33
C GLY A 334 25.02 38.91 0.04
N PRO A 335 23.68 38.95 0.23
CA PRO A 335 22.90 40.18 0.05
C PRO A 335 22.87 41.04 1.32
N ASN A 336 23.41 42.26 1.26
CA ASN A 336 23.20 43.28 2.28
C ASN A 336 22.12 44.29 1.84
N LYS A 337 21.10 44.43 2.70
CA LYS A 337 19.97 45.38 2.62
C LYS A 337 20.41 46.83 2.37
N PRO A 338 19.57 47.67 1.73
CA PRO A 338 19.93 49.06 1.49
C PRO A 338 19.76 49.91 2.77
N ALA A 339 20.72 50.78 3.04
CA ALA A 339 20.64 51.79 4.10
C ALA A 339 19.90 53.05 3.61
N GLU A 340 19.02 53.57 4.47
CA GLU A 340 18.17 54.73 4.24
C GLU A 340 18.93 56.04 3.94
N SER A 341 18.36 56.83 3.03
CA SER A 341 18.81 58.18 2.70
C SER A 341 18.51 59.18 3.81
N ARG A 342 19.53 59.89 4.30
CA ARG A 342 19.39 61.15 5.03
C ARG A 342 20.07 62.26 4.25
N ILE A 343 19.30 62.94 3.40
CA ILE A 343 19.66 64.26 2.90
C ILE A 343 19.09 65.27 3.88
N ARG A 344 19.97 66.04 4.54
CA ARG A 344 19.60 67.31 5.18
C ARG A 344 19.96 68.43 4.21
N HIS A 345 18.95 69.22 3.87
CA HIS A 345 19.08 70.50 3.18
C HIS A 345 20.06 71.43 3.91
N LEU A 346 20.87 72.15 3.13
CA LEU A 346 21.17 73.57 3.31
C LEU A 346 21.48 74.17 1.93
#